data_AF-A0A8J2KMK9-F1
#
_entry.id   AF-A0A8J2KMK9-F1
#
_cell.length_a   1.000
_cell.length_b   1.000
_cell.length_c   1.000
_cell.angle_alpha   90.00
_cell.angle_beta   90.00
_cell.angle_gamma   90.00
#
_symmetry.space_group_name_H-M   'P 1'
#
loop_
_entity.id
_entity.type
_entity.pdbx_description
1 polymer ?
#
loop_
_entity_poly.entity_id
_entity_poly.type
_entity_poly.pdbx_seq_one_letter_code
_entity_poly.pdbx_strand_id
1 'polypeptide(L)' 'MFSIVEFEFDKEIVNEVAVAPSCWIKGDYCLWPPFRNPDSIRAAVRKCELSQKTSNWKSWKIVRVMKSFE' A
#
# COMPACT_ATOMS: atom_id res chain seq x y z
N MET A 1 -12.18 -3.46 -5.75
CA MET A 1 -12.16 -3.06 -4.33
C MET A 1 -10.81 -2.44 -3.93
N PHE A 2 -10.85 -1.20 -3.47
CA PHE A 2 -9.71 -0.45 -2.93
C PHE A 2 -10.02 -0.01 -1.51
N SER A 3 -9.00 0.18 -0.68
CA SER A 3 -9.12 0.67 0.68
C SER A 3 -8.18 1.84 0.93
N ILE A 4 -8.66 2.81 1.72
CA ILE A 4 -7.81 3.84 2.32
C ILE A 4 -7.15 3.21 3.54
N VAL A 5 -5.83 3.23 3.56
CA VAL A 5 -4.98 2.64 4.59
C VAL A 5 -4.01 3.68 5.12
N GLU A 6 -3.79 3.67 6.42
CA GLU A 6 -2.80 4.50 7.10
C GLU A 6 -1.59 3.63 7.43
N PHE A 7 -0.39 4.10 7.08
CA PHE A 7 0.85 3.32 7.21
C PHE A 7 1.71 3.81 8.36
N GLU A 8 2.48 2.90 8.96
CA GLU A 8 3.52 3.23 9.94
C GLU A 8 4.86 3.39 9.21
N PHE A 9 5.54 4.54 9.38
CA PHE A 9 6.86 4.78 8.82
C PHE A 9 7.84 5.13 9.94
N ASP A 10 8.98 4.44 9.99
CA ASP A 10 10.08 4.73 10.93
C ASP A 10 9.67 4.86 12.41
N LYS A 11 8.63 4.10 12.83
CA LYS A 11 8.01 4.14 14.17
C LYS A 11 7.31 5.46 14.52
N GLU A 12 7.16 6.36 13.56
CA GLU A 12 6.28 7.50 13.64
C GLU A 12 4.97 7.15 12.92
N ILE A 13 3.84 7.39 13.58
CA ILE A 13 2.55 7.39 12.91
C ILE A 13 2.52 8.66 12.08
N VAL A 14 3.01 8.54 10.86
CA VAL A 14 2.74 9.56 9.86
C VAL A 14 1.26 9.35 9.53
N ASN A 15 0.41 10.34 9.86
CA ASN A 15 -1.04 10.34 9.54
C ASN A 15 -1.31 10.37 8.02
N GLU A 16 -0.41 9.81 7.23
CA GLU A 16 -0.48 9.71 5.79
C GLU A 16 -1.32 8.50 5.42
N VAL A 17 -2.37 8.80 4.67
CA VAL A 17 -3.29 7.83 4.11
C VAL A 17 -2.93 7.56 2.65
N ALA A 18 -2.98 6.31 2.23
CA ALA A 18 -2.86 5.93 0.83
C ALA A 18 -4.02 5.04 0.40
N VAL A 19 -4.24 4.98 -0.91
CA VAL A 19 -5.19 4.03 -1.51
C VAL A 19 -4.44 2.77 -1.89
N ALA A 20 -4.85 1.64 -1.34
CA ALA A 20 -4.29 0.32 -1.63
C ALA A 20 -5.39 -0.62 -2.16
N PRO A 21 -5.08 -1.51 -3.10
CA PRO A 21 -6.03 -2.56 -3.49
C PRO A 21 -6.29 -3.48 -2.30
N SER A 22 -7.57 -3.77 -1.99
CA SER A 22 -7.92 -4.51 -0.78
C SER A 22 -7.37 -5.94 -0.77
N CYS A 23 -7.17 -6.55 -1.94
CA CYS A 23 -6.55 -7.87 -2.07
C CYS A 23 -5.05 -7.93 -1.72
N TRP A 24 -4.44 -6.79 -1.44
CA TRP A 24 -3.02 -6.65 -1.06
C TRP A 24 -2.83 -6.42 0.44
N ILE A 25 -3.94 -6.26 1.17
CA ILE A 25 -3.98 -6.13 2.62
C ILE A 25 -4.04 -7.55 3.22
N LYS A 26 -3.09 -7.85 4.11
CA LYS A 26 -2.95 -9.15 4.80
C LYS A 26 -2.78 -8.89 6.30
N GLY A 27 -3.89 -8.83 7.03
CA GLY A 27 -3.89 -8.45 8.44
C GLY A 27 -3.34 -7.03 8.62
N ASP A 28 -2.32 -6.90 9.46
CA ASP A 28 -1.69 -5.61 9.79
C ASP A 28 -0.63 -5.15 8.76
N TYR A 29 -0.57 -5.79 7.59
CA TYR A 29 0.43 -5.49 6.56
C TYR A 29 -0.21 -5.29 5.19
N CYS A 30 0.33 -4.37 4.40
CA CYS A 30 0.03 -4.20 2.99
C CYS A 30 1.24 -4.57 2.14
N LEU A 31 1.02 -5.34 1.09
CA LEU A 31 2.01 -5.52 0.04
C LEU A 31 2.04 -4.31 -0.90
N TRP A 32 0.97 -3.49 -0.92
CA TRP A 32 0.96 -2.26 -1.69
C TRP A 32 1.83 -1.19 -1.01
N PRO A 33 2.79 -0.58 -1.73
CA PRO A 33 3.58 0.51 -1.17
C PRO A 33 2.72 1.74 -0.87
N PRO A 34 3.10 2.53 0.15
CA PRO A 34 2.42 3.77 0.51
C PRO A 34 2.76 4.88 -0.49
N PHE A 35 2.32 4.73 -1.73
CA PHE A 35 2.57 5.74 -2.77
C PHE A 35 1.81 7.02 -2.44
N ARG A 36 2.56 8.12 -2.32
CA ARG A 36 2.02 9.44 -1.97
C ARG A 36 1.42 10.20 -3.15
N ASN A 37 1.72 9.79 -4.39
CA ASN A 37 1.22 10.47 -5.58
C ASN A 37 0.95 9.49 -6.75
N PRO A 38 0.04 9.85 -7.67
CA PRO A 38 -0.30 9.01 -8.82
C PRO A 38 0.87 8.71 -9.76
N ASP A 39 1.88 9.58 -9.84
CA ASP A 39 3.02 9.38 -10.73
C ASP A 39 3.96 8.29 -10.23
N SER A 40 4.17 8.18 -8.92
CA SER A 40 4.88 7.07 -8.30
C SER A 40 4.15 5.75 -8.52
N ILE A 41 2.81 5.75 -8.46
CA ILE A 41 2.00 4.57 -8.81
C ILE A 41 2.22 4.19 -10.28
N ARG A 42 2.07 5.15 -11.19
CA ARG A 42 2.27 4.92 -12.64
C ARG A 42 3.68 4.42 -12.94
N ALA A 43 4.69 4.95 -12.29
CA ALA A 43 6.07 4.52 -12.44
C ALA A 43 6.25 3.07 -11.95
N ALA A 44 5.74 2.71 -10.77
CA ALA A 44 5.86 1.37 -10.21
C ALA A 44 5.10 0.32 -11.03
N VAL A 45 3.92 0.65 -11.56
CA VAL A 45 3.17 -0.21 -12.49
C VAL A 45 3.98 -0.41 -13.77
N ARG A 46 4.48 0.68 -14.37
CA ARG A 46 5.27 0.64 -15.62
C ARG A 46 6.55 -0.18 -15.47
N LYS A 47 7.20 -0.11 -14.32
CA LYS A 47 8.43 -0.86 -14.03
C LYS A 47 8.18 -2.34 -13.69
N CYS A 48 6.93 -2.80 -13.70
CA CYS A 48 6.54 -4.15 -13.27
C CYS A 48 6.96 -4.48 -11.82
N GLU A 49 7.32 -3.46 -11.04
CA GLU A 49 7.60 -3.57 -9.60
C GLU A 49 6.33 -3.96 -8.84
N LEU A 50 5.17 -3.76 -9.47
CA LEU A 50 3.87 -4.17 -8.96
C LEU A 50 3.38 -5.57 -9.42
N SER A 51 4.25 -6.42 -9.98
CA SER A 51 3.84 -7.77 -10.42
C SER A 51 3.80 -8.78 -9.25
N GLN A 52 2.67 -9.49 -9.11
CA GLN A 52 2.43 -10.55 -8.11
C GLN A 52 3.47 -11.70 -8.10
N LYS A 53 4.39 -11.74 -9.07
CA LYS A 53 5.31 -12.87 -9.33
C LYS A 53 6.70 -12.73 -8.69
N THR A 54 7.03 -11.61 -8.09
CA THR A 54 8.34 -11.46 -7.42
C THR A 54 8.19 -11.87 -5.95
N SER A 55 8.97 -12.83 -5.47
CA SER A 55 8.80 -13.41 -4.12
C SER A 55 9.22 -12.48 -2.96
N ASN A 56 9.66 -11.25 -3.25
CA ASN A 56 10.35 -10.35 -2.32
C ASN A 56 9.62 -9.01 -2.11
N TRP A 57 8.30 -9.02 -2.08
CA TRP A 57 7.56 -7.79 -1.78
C TRP A 57 7.86 -7.34 -0.35
N LYS A 58 8.34 -6.10 -0.23
CA LYS A 58 8.40 -5.41 1.06
C LYS A 58 6.97 -5.24 1.55
N SER A 59 6.67 -5.81 2.72
CA SER A 59 5.42 -5.55 3.42
C SER A 59 5.53 -4.24 4.20
N TRP A 60 4.44 -3.49 4.20
CA TRP A 60 4.32 -2.22 4.87
C TRP A 60 3.31 -2.36 6.00
N LYS A 61 3.70 -1.99 7.22
CA LYS A 61 2.82 -2.09 8.37
C LYS A 61 1.70 -1.07 8.25
N ILE A 62 0.47 -1.54 8.40
CA ILE A 62 -0.74 -0.74 8.39
C ILE A 62 -1.09 -0.43 9.85
N VAL A 63 -1.37 0.84 10.14
CA VAL A 63 -1.89 1.27 11.44
C VAL A 63 -3.39 0.99 11.51
N ARG A 64 -4.14 1.33 10.45
CA ARG A 64 -5.56 1.01 10.29
C ARG A 64 -6.02 1.10 8.84
N VAL A 65 -7.11 0.38 8.56
CA VAL A 65 -7.89 0.53 7.33
C VAL A 65 -9.07 1.46 7.64
N MET A 66 -9.15 2.60 6.94
CA MET A 66 -10.15 3.64 7.25
C MET A 66 -11.47 3.43 6.51
N LYS A 67 -11.40 3.08 5.22
CA LYS A 67 -12.58 2.91 4.37
C LYS A 67 -12.25 2.00 3.20
N SER A 68 -13.21 1.18 2.78
CA SER A 68 -13.11 0.38 1.56
C SER A 68 -14.18 0.80 0.55
N PHE A 69 -13.84 0.74 -0.72
CA PHE A 69 -14.68 1.06 -1.88
C PHE A 69 -14.69 -0.14 -2.81
N GLU A 70 -15.85 -0.48 -3.34
CA GLU A 70 -16.02 -1.59 -4.29
C GLU A 70 -15.43 -1.28 -5.67
#